data_AF-A0A644YT26-F1
#
_entry.id   AF-A0A644YT26-F1
#
_cell.length_a   1.000
_cell.length_b   1.000
_cell.length_c   1.000
_cell.angle_alpha   90.00
_cell.angle_beta   90.00
_cell.angle_gamma   90.00
#
_symmetry.space_group_name_H-M   'P 1'
#
loop_
_entity.id
_entity.type
_entity.pdbx_description
1 polymer ?
#
loop_
_entity_poly.entity_id
_entity_poly.type
_entity_poly.pdbx_seq_one_letter_code
_entity_poly.pdbx_strand_id
1 'polypeptide(L)'
;MEWTWAYSAMENYYSIDISMITAEEVRSLVELWRESVVSLDEMLYKDAMKEFSIMSMTSFGIDGSETEKLKDFESVRGEFESNPFISAVKKHIEVKSALAQELLSRISTL
;
A
#
# COMPACT_ATOMS: atom_id res chain seq x y z
N MET A 1 1.52 29.78 -3.54
CA MET A 1 2.71 29.58 -2.69
C MET A 1 3.07 28.09 -2.64
N GLU A 2 2.17 27.22 -2.20
CA GLU A 2 2.41 25.76 -2.15
C GLU A 2 2.69 25.12 -3.51
N TRP A 3 1.95 25.50 -4.56
CA TRP A 3 2.15 24.98 -5.92
C TRP A 3 3.52 25.32 -6.51
N THR A 4 4.02 26.54 -6.28
CA THR A 4 5.34 26.95 -6.76
C THR A 4 6.44 26.14 -6.08
N TRP A 5 6.28 25.86 -4.78
CA TRP A 5 7.20 25.01 -4.06
C TRP A 5 7.16 23.56 -4.59
N ALA A 6 5.97 22.98 -4.78
CA ALA A 6 5.83 21.61 -5.29
C ALA A 6 6.43 21.46 -6.69
N TYR A 7 6.19 22.45 -7.56
CA TYR A 7 6.78 22.52 -8.90
C TYR A 7 8.32 22.49 -8.82
N SER A 8 8.93 23.41 -8.06
CA SER A 8 10.39 23.44 -7.91
C SER A 8 10.95 22.19 -7.22
N ALA A 9 10.24 21.61 -6.26
CA ALA A 9 10.66 20.39 -5.59
C ALA A 9 10.69 19.20 -6.55
N MET A 10 9.69 19.08 -7.43
CA MET A 10 9.63 18.02 -8.44
C MET A 10 10.76 18.15 -9.46
N GLU A 11 11.02 19.35 -10.00
CA GLU A 11 12.11 19.58 -10.95
C GLU A 11 13.46 19.20 -10.34
N ASN A 12 13.72 19.64 -9.10
CA ASN A 12 14.98 19.35 -8.41
C ASN A 12 15.14 17.88 -8.05
N TYR A 13 14.09 17.23 -7.52
CA TYR A 13 14.18 15.88 -7.01
C TYR A 13 14.26 14.83 -8.12
N TYR A 14 13.48 15.04 -9.19
CA TYR A 14 13.42 14.11 -10.33
C TYR A 14 14.31 14.53 -11.50
N SER A 15 14.98 15.68 -11.40
CA SER A 15 15.83 16.23 -12.47
C SER A 15 15.08 16.35 -13.80
N ILE A 16 13.83 16.81 -13.74
CA ILE A 16 12.93 17.00 -14.88
C ILE A 16 12.69 18.49 -15.10
N ASP A 17 12.43 18.88 -16.35
CA ASP A 17 11.88 20.20 -16.68
C ASP A 17 10.37 20.03 -16.92
N ILE A 18 9.54 20.52 -16.01
CA ILE A 18 8.08 20.33 -16.10
C ILE A 18 7.51 21.09 -17.30
N SER A 19 8.16 22.18 -17.74
CA SER A 19 7.71 22.96 -18.89
C SER A 19 7.91 22.24 -20.22
N MET A 20 8.83 21.27 -20.27
CA MET A 20 9.20 20.48 -21.45
C MET A 20 8.96 18.97 -21.25
N ILE A 21 8.23 18.59 -20.21
CA ILE A 21 8.08 17.19 -19.82
C ILE A 21 7.41 16.37 -20.93
N THR A 22 7.99 15.22 -21.22
CA THR A 22 7.50 14.28 -22.22
C THR A 22 6.46 13.33 -21.64
N ALA A 23 5.61 12.76 -22.50
CA ALA A 23 4.66 11.73 -22.10
C ALA A 23 5.36 10.54 -21.42
N GLU A 24 6.56 10.16 -21.87
CA GLU A 24 7.31 9.04 -21.31
C GLU A 24 7.87 9.35 -19.91
N GLU A 25 8.33 10.58 -19.67
CA GLU A 25 8.73 11.04 -18.34
C GLU A 25 7.54 11.07 -17.37
N VAL A 26 6.38 11.56 -17.82
CA VAL A 26 5.15 11.51 -17.00
C VAL A 26 4.79 10.05 -16.66
N ARG A 27 4.84 9.12 -17.64
CA ARG A 27 4.58 7.69 -17.37
C ARG A 27 5.54 7.12 -16.33
N SER A 28 6.83 7.43 -16.47
CA SER A 28 7.86 6.97 -15.54
C SER A 28 7.63 7.50 -14.12
N LEU A 29 7.24 8.77 -13.97
CA LEU A 29 6.89 9.34 -12.66
C LEU A 29 5.67 8.68 -12.03
N VAL A 30 4.67 8.35 -12.85
CA VAL A 30 3.42 7.73 -12.39
C VAL A 30 3.65 6.29 -11.95
N GLU A 31 4.48 5.53 -12.67
CA GLU A 31 4.89 4.19 -12.26
C GLU A 31 5.70 4.24 -10.95
N LEU A 32 6.69 5.13 -10.86
CA LEU A 32 7.48 5.32 -9.64
C LEU A 32 6.61 5.67 -8.43
N TRP A 33 5.62 6.56 -8.63
CA TRP A 33 4.66 6.91 -7.61
C TRP A 33 3.80 5.71 -7.18
N ARG A 34 3.27 4.95 -8.15
CA ARG A 34 2.47 3.73 -7.90
C ARG A 34 3.26 2.73 -7.08
N GLU A 35 4.49 2.41 -7.53
CA GLU A 35 5.38 1.47 -6.84
C GLU A 35 5.70 1.92 -5.41
N SER A 36 6.00 3.21 -5.23
CA SER A 36 6.31 3.77 -3.91
C SER A 36 5.12 3.67 -2.95
N VAL A 37 3.92 3.99 -3.40
CA VAL A 37 2.71 3.93 -2.56
C VAL A 37 2.34 2.49 -2.23
N VAL A 38 2.29 1.62 -3.23
CA VAL A 38 1.91 0.21 -3.05
C VAL A 38 2.92 -0.52 -2.16
N SER A 39 4.22 -0.30 -2.37
CA SER A 39 5.25 -0.95 -1.55
C SER A 39 5.17 -0.54 -0.07
N LEU A 40 4.89 0.74 0.22
CA LEU A 40 4.68 1.21 1.59
C LEU A 40 3.45 0.56 2.24
N ASP A 41 2.34 0.47 1.52
CA ASP A 41 1.14 -0.21 2.01
C ASP A 41 1.37 -1.71 2.22
N GLU A 42 2.13 -2.37 1.34
CA GLU A 42 2.51 -3.78 1.50
C GLU A 42 3.41 -3.99 2.72
N MET A 43 4.33 -3.06 3.00
CA MET A 43 5.14 -3.09 4.22
C MET A 43 4.26 -2.98 5.46
N LEU A 44 3.30 -2.05 5.44
CA LEU A 44 2.34 -1.85 6.54
C LEU A 44 1.46 -3.08 6.77
N TYR A 45 1.00 -3.69 5.69
CA TYR A 45 0.23 -4.94 5.74
C TYR A 45 1.04 -6.09 6.35
N LYS A 46 2.30 -6.27 5.91
CA LYS A 46 3.21 -7.30 6.44
C LYS A 46 3.51 -7.10 7.91
N ASP A 47 3.68 -5.85 8.34
CA ASP A 47 3.94 -5.53 9.74
C ASP A 47 2.72 -5.86 10.62
N ALA A 48 1.51 -5.46 10.19
CA ALA A 48 0.28 -5.79 10.90
C ALA A 48 -0.01 -7.31 10.95
N MET A 49 0.33 -8.05 9.89
CA MET A 49 0.29 -9.53 9.92
C MET A 49 1.20 -10.11 11.01
N LYS A 50 2.42 -9.58 11.12
CA LYS A 50 3.39 -10.03 12.12
C LYS A 50 2.92 -9.71 13.53
N GLU A 51 2.44 -8.50 13.79
CA GLU A 51 1.89 -8.13 15.10
C GLU A 51 0.71 -9.00 15.51
N PHE A 52 -0.19 -9.28 14.57
CA PHE A 52 -1.30 -10.20 14.79
C PHE A 52 -0.81 -11.61 15.14
N SER A 53 0.20 -12.12 14.43
CA SER A 53 0.83 -13.43 14.70
C SER A 53 1.58 -13.48 16.04
N ILE A 54 2.17 -12.37 16.50
CA ILE A 54 2.90 -12.34 17.78
C ILE A 54 1.91 -12.28 18.95
N MET A 55 0.89 -11.43 18.87
CA MET A 55 -0.16 -11.33 19.88
C MET A 55 -1.00 -12.62 19.97
N SER A 56 -1.16 -13.34 18.84
CA SER A 56 -1.87 -14.61 18.83
C SER A 56 -1.16 -15.68 19.65
N MET A 57 0.16 -15.79 19.48
CA MET A 57 1.00 -16.80 20.12
C MET A 57 1.15 -16.59 21.63
N THR A 58 0.97 -15.37 22.15
CA THR A 58 1.13 -15.07 23.59
C THR A 58 -0.12 -15.30 24.43
N SER A 59 -1.30 -15.52 23.82
CA SER A 59 -2.57 -15.59 24.55
C SER A 59 -3.11 -16.99 24.83
N PHE A 60 -2.45 -18.08 24.41
CA PHE A 60 -2.93 -19.43 24.64
C PHE A 60 -2.21 -20.13 25.80
N GLY A 61 -2.90 -20.19 26.94
CA GLY A 61 -2.61 -21.13 28.01
C GLY A 61 -3.15 -22.51 27.69
N ILE A 62 -2.25 -23.50 27.72
CA ILE A 62 -2.50 -24.92 28.07
C ILE A 62 -3.42 -25.71 27.11
N ASP A 63 -2.74 -26.56 26.32
CA ASP A 63 -3.17 -27.85 25.75
C ASP A 63 -4.31 -27.89 24.72
N GLY A 64 -3.92 -27.80 23.45
CA GLY A 64 -4.75 -28.11 22.28
C GLY A 64 -3.86 -28.33 21.06
N SER A 65 -4.28 -29.18 20.13
CA SER A 65 -3.55 -29.39 18.86
C SER A 65 -3.46 -28.08 18.07
N GLU A 66 -2.43 -27.92 17.22
CA GLU A 66 -2.17 -26.69 16.44
C GLU A 66 -3.40 -26.22 15.64
N THR A 67 -4.21 -27.17 15.17
CA THR A 67 -5.48 -26.93 14.46
C THR A 67 -6.63 -26.45 15.36
N GLU A 68 -6.71 -26.90 16.61
CA GLU A 68 -7.73 -26.43 17.57
C GLU A 68 -7.40 -25.02 18.04
N LYS A 69 -6.12 -24.72 18.27
CA LYS A 69 -5.65 -23.38 18.64
C LYS A 69 -5.97 -22.34 17.56
N LEU A 70 -5.85 -22.70 16.28
CA LEU A 70 -6.14 -21.79 15.17
C LEU A 70 -7.64 -21.45 15.08
N LYS A 71 -8.52 -22.45 15.19
CA LYS A 71 -9.98 -22.24 15.14
C LYS A 71 -10.51 -21.45 16.34
N ASP A 72 -9.98 -21.73 17.52
CA ASP A 72 -10.37 -21.02 18.73
C ASP A 72 -9.86 -19.57 18.67
N PHE A 73 -8.63 -19.37 18.16
CA PHE A 73 -8.06 -18.05 17.91
C PHE A 73 -8.89 -17.20 16.91
N GLU A 74 -9.31 -17.78 15.78
CA GLU A 74 -10.19 -17.13 14.81
C GLU A 74 -11.57 -16.78 15.41
N SER A 75 -12.12 -17.65 16.27
CA SER A 75 -13.42 -17.44 16.92
C SER A 75 -13.40 -16.31 17.96
N VAL A 76 -12.30 -16.10 18.67
CA VAL A 76 -12.23 -15.09 19.75
C VAL A 76 -11.77 -13.72 19.24
N ARG A 77 -10.91 -13.68 18.22
CA ARG A 77 -10.31 -12.42 17.71
C ARG A 77 -10.92 -11.93 16.39
N GLY A 78 -11.66 -12.78 15.68
CA GLY A 78 -12.12 -12.52 14.31
C GLY A 78 -11.07 -12.87 13.26
N GLU A 79 -11.49 -13.00 12.00
CA GLU A 79 -10.57 -13.22 10.88
C GLU A 79 -9.66 -11.99 10.72
N PHE A 80 -8.35 -12.18 10.56
CA PHE A 80 -7.37 -11.10 10.34
C PHE A 80 -7.82 -10.12 9.23
N GLU A 81 -8.47 -10.66 8.21
CA GLU A 81 -9.03 -9.97 7.06
C GLU A 81 -10.23 -9.04 7.39
N SER A 82 -10.89 -9.28 8.52
CA SER A 82 -11.99 -8.45 9.03
C SER A 82 -11.50 -7.22 9.80
N ASN A 83 -10.19 -7.09 10.05
CA ASN A 83 -9.64 -5.93 10.73
C ASN A 83 -9.83 -4.66 9.85
N PRO A 84 -10.54 -3.62 10.32
CA PRO A 84 -10.80 -2.41 9.54
C PRO A 84 -9.55 -1.72 9.01
N PHE A 85 -8.44 -1.79 9.75
CA PHE A 85 -7.15 -1.26 9.31
C PHE A 85 -6.61 -2.03 8.11
N ILE A 86 -6.62 -3.36 8.17
CA ILE A 86 -6.17 -4.24 7.08
C ILE A 86 -7.03 -4.03 5.84
N SER A 87 -8.35 -4.00 6.00
CA SER A 87 -9.27 -3.74 4.90
C SER A 87 -9.02 -2.36 4.26
N ALA A 88 -8.73 -1.33 5.08
CA ALA A 88 -8.40 0.00 4.58
C ALA A 88 -7.08 0.03 3.78
N VAL A 89 -6.03 -0.64 4.26
CA VAL A 89 -4.74 -0.75 3.53
C VAL A 89 -4.94 -1.47 2.19
N LYS A 90 -5.65 -2.60 2.17
CA LYS A 90 -5.98 -3.30 0.92
C LYS A 90 -6.77 -2.44 -0.04
N LYS A 91 -7.76 -1.69 0.46
CA LYS A 91 -8.54 -0.79 -0.37
C LYS A 91 -7.70 0.35 -0.93
N HIS A 92 -6.76 0.86 -0.14
CA HIS A 92 -5.84 1.91 -0.57
C HIS A 92 -4.94 1.43 -1.72
N ILE A 93 -4.35 0.23 -1.60
CA ILE A 93 -3.56 -0.40 -2.68
C ILE A 93 -4.39 -0.52 -3.96
N GLU A 94 -5.62 -1.03 -3.86
CA GLU A 94 -6.53 -1.20 -5.00
C GLU A 94 -6.81 0.15 -5.70
N VAL A 95 -7.22 1.15 -4.92
CA VAL A 95 -7.59 2.47 -5.45
C VAL A 95 -6.39 3.16 -6.10
N LYS A 96 -5.21 3.09 -5.48
CA LYS A 96 -4.00 3.75 -6.00
C LYS A 96 -3.47 3.06 -7.24
N SER A 97 -3.51 1.72 -7.28
CA SER A 97 -3.17 0.94 -8.47
C SER A 97 -4.10 1.25 -9.63
N ALA A 98 -5.42 1.32 -9.38
CA ALA A 98 -6.41 1.65 -10.41
C ALA A 98 -6.24 3.08 -10.93
N LEU A 99 -5.95 4.06 -10.07
CA LEU A 99 -5.69 5.44 -10.46
C LEU A 99 -4.45 5.55 -11.35
N ALA A 100 -3.35 4.88 -10.98
CA ALA A 100 -2.15 4.85 -11.81
C ALA A 100 -2.44 4.24 -13.19
N GLN A 101 -3.14 3.10 -13.22
CA GLN A 101 -3.48 2.41 -14.46
C GLN A 101 -4.35 3.26 -15.38
N GLU A 102 -5.36 3.95 -14.83
CA GLU A 102 -6.22 4.86 -15.60
C GLU A 102 -5.39 5.98 -16.24
N LEU A 103 -4.49 6.58 -15.48
CA LEU A 103 -3.69 7.71 -15.93
C LEU A 103 -2.64 7.28 -16.97
N LEU A 104 -1.99 6.12 -16.78
CA LEU A 104 -1.09 5.54 -17.77
C LEU A 104 -1.82 5.20 -19.08
N SER A 105 -3.04 4.66 -18.99
CA SER A 105 -3.86 4.40 -20.17
C SER A 105 -4.19 5.69 -20.92
N ARG A 106 -4.50 6.79 -20.23
CA ARG A 106 -4.71 8.09 -20.88
C ARG A 106 -3.47 8.62 -21.56
N ILE A 107 -2.31 8.53 -20.92
CA ILE A 107 -1.06 8.99 -21.53
C ILE A 107 -0.69 8.16 -22.76
N SER A 108 -0.99 6.86 -22.76
CA SER A 108 -0.74 5.99 -23.93
C SER A 108 -1.56 6.35 -25.18
N THR A 109 -2.59 7.18 -25.03
CA THR A 109 -3.44 7.65 -26.14
C THR A 109 -3.05 9.03 -26.69
N LEU A 110 -2.02 9.66 -26.11
CA LEU A 110 -1.43 10.92 -26.57
C LEU A 110 -0.38 10.67 -27.65
#